data_AF-A0A6P2B1C6-F1
#
_entry.id   AF-A0A6P2B1C6-F1
#
_cell.length_a   1.000
_cell.length_b   1.000
_cell.length_c   1.000
_cell.angle_alpha   90.00
_cell.angle_beta   90.00
_cell.angle_gamma   90.00
#
_symmetry.space_group_name_H-M   'P 1'
#
loop_
_entity.id
_entity.type
_entity.pdbx_description
1 polymer ?
#
loop_
_entity_poly.entity_id
_entity_poly.type
_entity_poly.pdbx_seq_one_letter_code
_entity_poly.pdbx_strand_id
1 'polypeptide(L)'
;MGAYVTLALSLVVLSFAAVVMRLAQINGIPSNVIAATRLSLAALIITPFVLSRHRDALRRLTRSDIMWSCISGAWIGVHFLLMTISLEHTTILIAQVIVNTSPLWVALMETVFLKTRISGPLYIAIVLTMVGGGLIALASASGAVLNGGGDFLLSSGSVGDILNSQYDGRDPVLGATLALLGAIAGSVYLTLGRKVRASVDIVPYVWIVFGVGGMVGMGAVFISGTPLLGYSQTGYLWLLVLTIGPHLVGHSSFNYTLRFFSATFVSIGAQSITVSAALVAFVLFAEVPGPLELTGSAIIMFGVILAIIGSRRRARRLAA
;
A
#
# COMPACT_ATOMS: atom_id res chain seq x y z
N MET A 1 -14.51 16.01 -9.99
CA MET A 1 -13.22 15.53 -10.54
C MET A 1 -12.10 15.44 -9.50
N GLY A 2 -12.03 16.34 -8.51
CA GLY A 2 -10.93 16.37 -7.52
C GLY A 2 -10.60 15.06 -6.82
N ALA A 3 -11.59 14.25 -6.44
CA ALA A 3 -11.33 12.95 -5.78
C ALA A 3 -10.58 11.94 -6.66
N TYR A 4 -10.87 11.89 -7.98
CA TYR A 4 -10.15 11.00 -8.91
C TYR A 4 -8.69 11.45 -9.10
N VAL A 5 -8.47 12.77 -9.18
CA VAL A 5 -7.12 13.34 -9.27
C VAL A 5 -6.34 13.06 -7.99
N THR A 6 -6.97 13.22 -6.83
CA THR A 6 -6.34 12.91 -5.53
C THR A 6 -5.96 11.44 -5.43
N LEU A 7 -6.82 10.52 -5.91
CA LEU A 7 -6.48 9.11 -5.98
C LEU A 7 -5.27 8.89 -6.88
N ALA A 8 -5.29 9.38 -8.13
CA ALA A 8 -4.18 9.22 -9.06
C ALA A 8 -2.85 9.75 -8.50
N LEU A 9 -2.84 10.97 -7.93
CA LEU A 9 -1.65 11.55 -7.30
C LEU A 9 -1.17 10.73 -6.10
N SER A 10 -2.09 10.23 -5.27
CA SER A 10 -1.72 9.36 -4.15
C SER A 10 -1.04 8.10 -4.64
N LEU A 11 -1.53 7.47 -5.72
CA LEU A 11 -0.94 6.25 -6.28
C LEU A 11 0.47 6.50 -6.82
N VAL A 12 0.70 7.62 -7.50
CA VAL A 12 2.04 8.01 -7.97
C VAL A 12 3.01 8.15 -6.79
N VAL A 13 2.61 8.87 -5.73
CA VAL A 13 3.46 9.04 -4.54
C VAL A 13 3.71 7.70 -3.84
N LEU A 14 2.71 6.82 -3.80
CA LEU A 14 2.82 5.48 -3.21
C LEU A 14 3.72 4.54 -4.00
N SER A 15 3.88 4.72 -5.31
CA SER A 15 4.81 3.92 -6.12
C SER A 15 6.27 4.06 -5.71
N PHE A 16 6.65 5.17 -5.08
CA PHE A 16 8.00 5.35 -4.52
C PHE A 16 8.19 4.64 -3.17
N ALA A 17 7.13 4.16 -2.51
CA ALA A 17 7.19 3.62 -1.16
C ALA A 17 8.16 2.43 -1.04
N ALA A 18 8.06 1.47 -1.95
CA ALA A 18 8.88 0.25 -1.93
C ALA A 18 10.37 0.57 -2.13
N VAL A 19 10.68 1.48 -3.08
CA VAL A 19 12.06 1.91 -3.36
C VAL A 19 12.66 2.61 -2.14
N VAL A 20 11.97 3.59 -1.57
CA VAL A 20 12.46 4.33 -0.39
C VAL A 20 12.59 3.41 0.83
N MET A 21 11.64 2.49 1.03
CA MET A 21 11.72 1.48 2.08
C MET A 21 12.96 0.60 1.94
N ARG A 22 13.26 0.13 0.72
CA ARG A 22 14.45 -0.68 0.45
C ARG A 22 15.74 0.12 0.67
N LEU A 23 15.77 1.39 0.30
CA LEU A 23 16.91 2.28 0.60
C LEU A 23 17.14 2.43 2.11
N ALA A 24 16.09 2.52 2.92
CA ALA A 24 16.22 2.53 4.37
C ALA A 24 16.78 1.20 4.93
N GLN A 25 16.34 0.06 4.37
CA GLN A 25 16.81 -1.28 4.76
C GLN A 25 18.30 -1.48 4.43
N ILE A 26 18.75 -1.11 3.22
CA ILE A 26 20.16 -1.22 2.81
C ILE A 26 21.07 -0.37 3.70
N ASN A 27 20.54 0.72 4.26
CA ASN A 27 21.23 1.58 5.22
C ASN A 27 21.14 1.06 6.67
N GLY A 28 20.71 -0.18 6.87
CA GLY A 28 20.79 -0.92 8.12
C GLY A 28 19.54 -0.85 9.01
N ILE A 29 18.43 -0.24 8.57
CA ILE A 29 17.22 -0.16 9.39
C ILE A 29 16.39 -1.45 9.25
N PRO A 30 16.10 -2.16 10.36
CA PRO A 30 15.26 -3.35 10.35
C PRO A 30 13.82 -3.08 9.92
N SER A 31 13.18 -4.08 9.31
CA SER A 31 11.83 -3.99 8.75
C SER A 31 10.75 -3.61 9.77
N ASN A 32 10.79 -4.21 10.95
CA ASN A 32 9.89 -3.90 12.06
C ASN A 32 10.04 -2.44 12.54
N VAL A 33 11.28 -1.93 12.61
CA VAL A 33 11.57 -0.53 12.96
C VAL A 33 11.04 0.42 11.90
N ILE A 34 11.22 0.11 10.61
CA ILE A 34 10.66 0.91 9.51
C ILE A 34 9.12 0.97 9.62
N ALA A 35 8.47 -0.19 9.78
CA ALA A 35 7.02 -0.29 9.86
C ALA A 35 6.45 0.48 11.07
N ALA A 36 7.07 0.33 12.24
CA ALA A 36 6.64 0.99 13.47
C ALA A 36 6.88 2.50 13.43
N THR A 37 8.08 2.91 13.00
CA THR A 37 8.50 4.31 13.07
C THR A 37 7.76 5.16 12.05
N ARG A 38 7.47 4.67 10.84
CA ARG A 38 6.74 5.48 9.83
C ARG A 38 5.34 5.91 10.31
N LEU A 39 4.62 5.01 10.99
CA LEU A 39 3.28 5.28 11.52
C LEU A 39 3.37 6.22 12.73
N SER A 40 4.26 5.90 13.66
CA SER A 40 4.47 6.69 14.88
C SER A 40 4.93 8.10 14.57
N LEU A 41 5.93 8.24 13.70
CA LEU A 41 6.48 9.54 13.30
C LEU A 41 5.45 10.35 12.50
N ALA A 42 4.66 9.73 11.62
CA ALA A 42 3.57 10.44 10.94
C ALA A 42 2.51 10.96 11.92
N ALA A 43 2.12 10.14 12.91
CA ALA A 43 1.20 10.57 13.95
C ALA A 43 1.78 11.74 14.78
N LEU A 44 3.06 11.67 15.16
CA LEU A 44 3.76 12.73 15.88
C LEU A 44 3.84 14.02 15.07
N ILE A 45 4.19 13.96 13.78
CA ILE A 45 4.26 15.11 12.87
C ILE A 45 2.88 15.78 12.72
N ILE A 46 1.80 14.99 12.63
CA ILE A 46 0.44 15.51 12.50
C ILE A 46 -0.11 16.07 13.83
N THR A 47 0.36 15.57 14.97
CA THR A 47 -0.14 15.94 16.32
C THR A 47 -0.22 17.45 16.56
N PRO A 48 0.83 18.27 16.36
CA PRO A 48 0.72 19.72 16.59
C PRO A 48 -0.32 20.39 15.69
N PHE A 49 -0.51 19.89 14.47
CA PHE A 49 -1.52 20.42 13.56
C PHE A 49 -2.95 20.04 13.96
N VAL A 50 -3.16 18.80 14.43
CA VAL A 50 -4.45 18.34 14.95
C VAL A 50 -4.81 19.11 16.22
N LEU A 51 -3.86 19.18 17.16
CA LEU A 51 -4.04 19.87 18.43
C LEU A 51 -4.02 21.39 18.29
N SER A 52 -3.73 21.99 17.15
CA SER A 52 -3.90 23.46 17.00
C SER A 52 -5.17 23.79 16.23
N ARG A 53 -5.44 23.10 15.12
CA ARG A 53 -6.49 23.49 14.17
C ARG A 53 -7.70 22.56 14.11
N HIS A 54 -7.63 21.36 14.68
CA HIS A 54 -8.68 20.34 14.56
C HIS A 54 -9.18 19.81 15.91
N ARG A 55 -8.92 20.52 17.02
CA ARG A 55 -9.43 20.14 18.36
C ARG A 55 -10.95 20.03 18.39
N ASP A 56 -11.65 20.94 17.74
CA ASP A 56 -13.12 20.92 17.71
C ASP A 56 -13.65 19.74 16.88
N ALA A 57 -12.95 19.36 15.81
CA ALA A 57 -13.28 18.17 15.05
C ALA A 57 -13.08 16.90 15.89
N LEU A 58 -12.02 16.84 16.71
CA LEU A 58 -11.82 15.73 17.66
C LEU A 58 -12.93 15.66 18.72
N ARG A 59 -13.35 16.80 19.28
CA ARG A 59 -14.42 16.86 20.29
C ARG A 59 -15.77 16.41 19.76
N ARG A 60 -15.99 16.53 18.44
CA ARG A 60 -17.22 16.10 17.76
C ARG A 60 -17.25 14.60 17.44
N LEU A 61 -16.13 13.88 17.60
CA LEU A 61 -16.11 12.44 17.33
C LEU A 61 -16.96 11.70 18.35
N THR A 62 -17.81 10.81 17.86
CA THR A 62 -18.55 9.90 18.72
C THR A 62 -17.63 8.80 19.25
N ARG A 63 -18.03 8.13 20.33
CA ARG A 63 -17.29 6.94 20.83
C ARG A 63 -17.17 5.85 19.76
N SER A 64 -18.20 5.71 18.92
CA SER A 64 -18.20 4.78 17.80
C SER A 64 -17.14 5.18 16.75
N ASP A 65 -17.04 6.46 16.40
CA ASP A 65 -16.03 6.94 15.44
C ASP A 65 -14.61 6.67 15.95
N ILE A 66 -14.35 6.94 17.23
CA ILE A 66 -13.05 6.66 17.86
C ILE A 66 -12.77 5.16 17.86
N MET A 67 -13.72 4.33 18.31
CA MET A 67 -13.56 2.88 18.36
C MET A 67 -13.24 2.30 16.98
N TRP A 68 -14.02 2.63 15.95
CA TRP A 68 -13.77 2.13 14.60
C TRP A 68 -12.48 2.68 13.99
N SER A 69 -12.09 3.93 14.31
CA SER A 69 -10.79 4.48 13.92
C SER A 69 -9.64 3.73 14.58
N CYS A 70 -9.75 3.39 15.87
CA CYS A 70 -8.74 2.62 16.58
C CYS A 70 -8.62 1.19 16.04
N ILE A 71 -9.74 0.51 15.77
CA ILE A 71 -9.73 -0.83 15.18
C ILE A 71 -9.09 -0.79 13.78
N SER A 72 -9.47 0.18 12.95
CA SER A 72 -8.84 0.42 11.65
C SER A 72 -7.32 0.69 11.77
N GLY A 73 -6.93 1.51 12.76
CA GLY A 73 -5.55 1.80 13.14
C GLY A 73 -4.75 0.55 13.53
N ALA A 74 -5.32 -0.33 14.35
CA ALA A 74 -4.68 -1.57 14.74
C ALA A 74 -4.42 -2.47 13.52
N TRP A 75 -5.41 -2.61 12.64
CA TRP A 75 -5.29 -3.44 11.43
C TRP A 75 -4.28 -2.88 10.42
N ILE A 76 -4.13 -1.57 10.28
CA ILE A 76 -3.07 -1.02 9.42
C ILE A 76 -1.68 -1.23 10.02
N GLY A 77 -1.54 -1.16 11.35
CA GLY A 77 -0.31 -1.54 12.05
C GLY A 77 0.06 -3.00 11.79
N VAL A 78 -0.90 -3.92 11.98
CA VAL A 78 -0.74 -5.35 11.69
C VAL A 78 -0.39 -5.59 10.22
N HIS A 79 -1.12 -4.99 9.29
CA HIS A 79 -0.85 -5.09 7.85
C HIS A 79 0.61 -4.75 7.54
N PHE A 80 1.09 -3.61 8.05
CA PHE A 80 2.43 -3.14 7.79
C PHE A 80 3.52 -3.98 8.44
N LEU A 81 3.29 -4.51 9.65
CA LEU A 81 4.20 -5.47 10.28
C LEU A 81 4.29 -6.75 9.45
N LEU A 82 3.15 -7.38 9.16
CA LEU A 82 3.09 -8.65 8.41
C LEU A 82 3.71 -8.50 7.02
N MET A 83 3.42 -7.40 6.32
CA MET A 83 4.00 -7.13 5.01
C MET A 83 5.52 -7.00 5.12
N THR A 84 6.03 -6.13 6.01
CA THR A 84 7.47 -5.87 6.02
C THR A 84 8.26 -7.10 6.50
N ILE A 85 7.73 -7.90 7.43
CA ILE A 85 8.32 -9.18 7.86
C ILE A 85 8.24 -10.22 6.74
N SER A 86 7.13 -10.25 5.96
CA SER A 86 7.02 -11.21 4.85
C SER A 86 8.17 -11.07 3.85
N LEU A 87 8.65 -9.84 3.62
CA LEU A 87 9.75 -9.55 2.69
C LEU A 87 11.12 -10.03 3.18
N GLU A 88 11.24 -10.44 4.43
CA GLU A 88 12.45 -11.09 4.97
C GLU A 88 12.45 -12.60 4.66
N HIS A 89 11.26 -13.19 4.53
CA HIS A 89 11.05 -14.62 4.37
C HIS A 89 10.65 -15.05 2.97
N THR A 90 10.22 -14.13 2.11
CA THR A 90 9.88 -14.39 0.71
C THR A 90 10.36 -13.26 -0.19
N THR A 91 10.43 -13.52 -1.49
CA THR A 91 10.82 -12.51 -2.47
C THR A 91 9.74 -11.43 -2.57
N ILE A 92 10.12 -10.21 -2.96
CA ILE A 92 9.14 -9.14 -3.23
C ILE A 92 8.10 -9.64 -4.25
N LEU A 93 8.54 -10.45 -5.20
CA LEU A 93 7.69 -11.03 -6.22
C LEU A 93 6.53 -11.86 -5.65
N ILE A 94 6.84 -12.87 -4.84
CA ILE A 94 5.84 -13.76 -4.25
C ILE A 94 4.92 -12.95 -3.32
N ALA A 95 5.49 -12.09 -2.49
CA ALA A 95 4.71 -11.20 -1.63
C ALA A 95 3.76 -10.32 -2.44
N GLN A 96 4.21 -9.75 -3.57
CA GLN A 96 3.41 -8.86 -4.41
C GLN A 96 2.28 -9.61 -5.12
N VAL A 97 2.49 -10.84 -5.61
CA VAL A 97 1.41 -11.67 -6.18
C VAL A 97 0.29 -11.85 -5.17
N ILE A 98 0.67 -12.21 -3.94
CA ILE A 98 -0.26 -12.48 -2.87
C ILE A 98 -0.98 -11.19 -2.45
N VAL A 99 -0.25 -10.08 -2.33
CA VAL A 99 -0.83 -8.77 -2.01
C VAL A 99 -1.73 -8.25 -3.14
N ASN A 100 -1.45 -8.57 -4.40
CA ASN A 100 -2.32 -8.22 -5.54
C ASN A 100 -3.69 -8.90 -5.48
N THR A 101 -3.90 -9.88 -4.60
CA THR A 101 -5.24 -10.41 -4.29
C THR A 101 -6.07 -9.49 -3.39
N SER A 102 -5.51 -8.38 -2.87
CA SER A 102 -6.21 -7.42 -2.00
C SER A 102 -7.57 -6.95 -2.54
N PRO A 103 -7.79 -6.66 -3.84
CA PRO A 103 -9.10 -6.26 -4.33
C PRO A 103 -10.20 -7.31 -4.08
N LEU A 104 -9.85 -8.60 -4.09
CA LEU A 104 -10.78 -9.69 -3.75
C LEU A 104 -11.16 -9.66 -2.27
N TRP A 105 -10.16 -9.52 -1.39
CA TRP A 105 -10.39 -9.47 0.06
C TRP A 105 -11.15 -8.21 0.47
N VAL A 106 -10.83 -7.06 -0.12
CA VAL A 106 -11.57 -5.81 0.09
C VAL A 106 -13.01 -5.97 -0.38
N ALA A 107 -13.23 -6.52 -1.58
CA ALA A 107 -14.57 -6.81 -2.09
C ALA A 107 -15.37 -7.69 -1.14
N LEU A 108 -14.77 -8.79 -0.66
CA LEU A 108 -15.41 -9.70 0.30
C LEU A 108 -15.75 -8.99 1.62
N MET A 109 -14.81 -8.24 2.20
CA MET A 109 -15.04 -7.53 3.45
C MET A 109 -16.10 -6.44 3.28
N GLU A 110 -16.10 -5.75 2.14
CA GLU A 110 -17.06 -4.69 1.84
C GLU A 110 -18.48 -5.22 1.60
N THR A 111 -18.63 -6.44 1.05
CA THR A 111 -19.95 -7.09 0.94
C THR A 111 -20.42 -7.63 2.28
N VAL A 112 -19.56 -8.28 3.07
CA VAL A 112 -19.95 -8.89 4.35
C VAL A 112 -20.17 -7.83 5.44
N PHE A 113 -19.22 -6.91 5.61
CA PHE A 113 -19.21 -5.96 6.72
C PHE A 113 -20.09 -4.73 6.46
N LEU A 114 -20.06 -4.20 5.24
CA LEU A 114 -20.84 -3.02 4.86
C LEU A 114 -22.15 -3.37 4.13
N LYS A 115 -22.43 -4.67 3.91
CA LYS A 115 -23.64 -5.17 3.23
C LYS A 115 -23.86 -4.51 1.87
N THR A 116 -22.78 -4.12 1.20
CA THR A 116 -22.86 -3.44 -0.09
C THR A 116 -22.91 -4.44 -1.23
N ARG A 117 -23.61 -4.09 -2.32
CA ARG A 117 -23.58 -4.85 -3.57
C ARG A 117 -22.48 -4.30 -4.48
N ILE A 118 -21.60 -5.20 -4.92
CA ILE A 118 -20.58 -4.90 -5.92
C ILE A 118 -21.23 -4.91 -7.30
N SER A 119 -20.92 -3.91 -8.12
CA SER A 119 -21.45 -3.83 -9.48
C SER A 119 -20.69 -4.77 -10.43
N GLY A 120 -21.35 -5.27 -11.47
CA GLY A 120 -20.73 -6.13 -12.49
C GLY A 120 -19.39 -5.59 -13.04
N PRO A 121 -19.27 -4.30 -13.40
CA PRO A 121 -18.00 -3.74 -13.86
C PRO A 121 -16.87 -3.81 -12.84
N LEU A 122 -17.16 -3.71 -11.53
CA LEU A 122 -16.14 -3.84 -10.49
C LEU A 122 -15.67 -5.29 -10.33
N TYR A 123 -16.55 -6.28 -10.46
CA TYR A 123 -16.14 -7.69 -10.48
C TYR A 123 -15.18 -8.00 -11.63
N ILE A 124 -15.52 -7.55 -12.84
CA ILE A 124 -14.67 -7.74 -14.02
C ILE A 124 -13.32 -7.03 -13.80
N ALA A 125 -13.32 -5.82 -13.24
CA ALA A 125 -12.10 -5.09 -12.92
C ALA A 125 -11.21 -5.79 -11.88
N ILE A 126 -11.80 -6.43 -10.85
CA ILE A 126 -11.05 -7.25 -9.88
C ILE A 126 -10.33 -8.39 -10.62
N VAL A 127 -11.06 -9.16 -11.43
CA VAL A 127 -10.49 -10.30 -12.16
C VAL A 127 -9.38 -9.83 -13.09
N LEU A 128 -9.61 -8.78 -13.88
CA LEU A 128 -8.60 -8.24 -14.79
C LEU A 128 -7.35 -7.78 -14.05
N THR A 129 -7.49 -6.98 -12.99
CA THR A 129 -6.33 -6.48 -12.26
C THR A 129 -5.54 -7.59 -11.56
N MET A 130 -6.21 -8.62 -11.04
CA MET A 130 -5.54 -9.80 -10.48
C MET A 130 -4.79 -10.60 -11.55
N VAL A 131 -5.40 -10.83 -12.72
CA VAL A 131 -4.75 -11.54 -13.83
C VAL A 131 -3.54 -10.75 -14.33
N GLY A 132 -3.69 -9.45 -14.56
CA GLY A 132 -2.59 -8.59 -14.99
C GLY A 132 -1.45 -8.53 -13.97
N GLY A 133 -1.77 -8.42 -12.68
CA GLY A 133 -0.78 -8.46 -11.60
C GLY A 133 -0.05 -9.81 -11.50
N GLY A 134 -0.76 -10.92 -11.73
CA GLY A 134 -0.16 -12.25 -11.81
C GLY A 134 0.77 -12.42 -13.01
N LEU A 135 0.41 -11.86 -14.18
CA LEU A 135 1.26 -11.89 -15.37
C LEU A 135 2.56 -11.10 -15.19
N ILE A 136 2.49 -9.89 -14.61
CA ILE A 136 3.68 -9.09 -14.30
C ILE A 136 4.60 -9.90 -13.39
N ALA A 137 4.04 -10.53 -12.35
CA ALA A 137 4.85 -11.32 -11.44
C ALA A 137 5.47 -12.57 -12.10
N LEU A 138 4.75 -13.26 -12.98
CA LEU A 138 5.34 -14.38 -13.72
C LEU A 138 6.48 -13.92 -14.63
N ALA A 139 6.37 -12.72 -15.22
CA ALA A 139 7.40 -12.13 -16.07
C ALA A 139 8.68 -11.80 -15.29
N SER A 140 8.55 -11.21 -14.09
CA SER A 140 9.71 -10.93 -13.26
C SER A 140 10.33 -12.21 -12.67
N ALA A 141 9.57 -13.30 -12.56
CA ALA A 141 10.09 -14.62 -12.15
C ALA A 141 10.95 -15.29 -13.23
N SER A 142 10.57 -15.11 -14.51
CA SER A 142 11.27 -15.74 -15.64
C SER A 142 12.57 -15.02 -16.03
N GLY A 143 12.95 -13.95 -15.32
CA GLY A 143 14.15 -13.17 -15.62
C GLY A 143 14.12 -12.52 -17.00
N ALA A 144 12.93 -12.42 -17.62
CA ALA A 144 12.73 -11.93 -18.98
C ALA A 144 12.79 -10.39 -19.03
N VAL A 145 13.86 -9.81 -18.48
CA VAL A 145 14.26 -8.44 -18.80
C VAL A 145 14.94 -8.55 -20.16
N LEU A 146 14.24 -8.11 -21.21
CA LEU A 146 14.86 -7.93 -22.52
C LEU A 146 15.83 -6.76 -22.38
N ASN A 147 17.09 -7.06 -22.06
CA ASN A 147 18.16 -6.08 -22.14
C ASN A 147 18.17 -5.54 -23.57
N GLY A 148 17.86 -4.25 -23.71
CA GLY A 148 17.96 -3.53 -24.97
C GLY A 148 19.41 -3.41 -25.39
N GLY A 149 19.96 -4.46 -26.00
CA GLY A 149 21.36 -4.58 -26.41
C GLY A 149 21.97 -5.90 -25.96
N GLY A 150 22.44 -6.70 -26.93
CA GLY A 150 22.90 -8.07 -26.72
C GLY A 150 24.07 -8.24 -25.77
N ASP A 151 24.00 -9.35 -25.04
CA ASP A 151 25.03 -10.11 -24.34
C ASP A 151 25.90 -9.47 -23.24
N PHE A 152 25.89 -10.23 -22.14
CA PHE A 152 26.99 -10.47 -21.20
C PHE A 152 27.50 -9.26 -20.41
N LEU A 153 26.81 -8.96 -19.31
CA LEU A 153 27.38 -8.99 -17.97
C LEU A 153 26.22 -9.21 -17.00
N LEU A 154 26.40 -10.09 -16.00
CA LEU A 154 25.57 -10.12 -14.80
C LEU A 154 25.61 -8.71 -14.20
N SER A 155 24.64 -7.86 -14.52
CA SER A 155 24.57 -6.51 -13.98
C SER A 155 24.10 -6.64 -12.54
N SER A 156 25.06 -6.90 -11.67
CA SER A 156 25.00 -6.60 -10.25
C SER A 156 24.60 -5.12 -10.11
N GLY A 157 23.30 -4.86 -9.99
CA GLY A 157 22.78 -3.49 -9.97
C GLY A 157 21.34 -3.28 -10.48
N SER A 158 20.62 -4.32 -10.90
CA SER A 158 19.20 -4.16 -11.25
C SER A 158 18.37 -3.74 -10.03
N VAL A 159 17.29 -2.99 -10.24
CA VAL A 159 16.24 -2.76 -9.23
C VAL A 159 15.78 -4.09 -8.66
N GLY A 160 15.69 -5.13 -9.48
CA GLY A 160 15.39 -6.50 -9.04
C GLY A 160 16.38 -7.05 -8.02
N ASP A 161 17.68 -6.80 -8.20
CA ASP A 161 18.72 -7.24 -7.26
C ASP A 161 18.68 -6.42 -5.97
N ILE A 162 18.54 -5.10 -6.06
CA ILE A 162 18.37 -4.20 -4.91
C ILE A 162 17.13 -4.60 -4.11
N LEU A 163 16.05 -4.90 -4.81
CA LEU A 163 14.78 -5.35 -4.26
C LEU A 163 14.82 -6.80 -3.75
N ASN A 164 15.76 -7.66 -4.14
CA ASN A 164 15.86 -9.03 -3.62
C ASN A 164 17.04 -9.27 -2.68
N SER A 165 17.92 -8.28 -2.51
CA SER A 165 19.20 -8.35 -1.77
C SER A 165 19.13 -8.78 -0.30
N GLN A 166 17.96 -8.76 0.32
CA GLN A 166 17.78 -9.05 1.76
C GLN A 166 17.00 -10.34 2.05
N TYR A 167 16.73 -11.16 1.04
CA TYR A 167 16.04 -12.44 1.19
C TYR A 167 17.01 -13.51 1.74
N ASP A 168 16.82 -13.93 2.99
CA ASP A 168 17.60 -15.04 3.62
C ASP A 168 17.07 -16.42 3.18
N GLY A 169 15.90 -16.48 2.55
CA GLY A 169 15.34 -17.67 1.92
C GLY A 169 15.02 -18.86 2.79
N ARG A 170 15.00 -18.66 4.11
CA ARG A 170 14.84 -19.75 5.08
C ARG A 170 13.43 -20.35 5.12
N ASP A 171 12.38 -19.56 4.86
CA ASP A 171 10.98 -20.05 4.89
C ASP A 171 10.03 -19.28 3.95
N PRO A 172 9.99 -19.64 2.65
CA PRO A 172 9.12 -18.99 1.67
C PRO A 172 7.63 -19.13 1.96
N VAL A 173 7.23 -20.23 2.62
CA VAL A 173 5.82 -20.52 2.94
C VAL A 173 5.34 -19.61 4.06
N LEU A 174 6.16 -19.40 5.09
CA LEU A 174 5.89 -18.41 6.13
C LEU A 174 5.76 -17.02 5.52
N GLY A 175 6.70 -16.61 4.66
CA GLY A 175 6.64 -15.32 3.98
C GLY A 175 5.36 -15.14 3.15
N ALA A 176 4.98 -16.15 2.37
CA ALA A 176 3.73 -16.15 1.61
C ALA A 176 2.49 -16.04 2.52
N THR A 177 2.47 -16.77 3.63
CA THR A 177 1.39 -16.75 4.61
C THR A 177 1.26 -15.36 5.26
N LEU A 178 2.39 -14.77 5.67
CA LEU A 178 2.43 -13.42 6.24
C LEU A 178 1.96 -12.36 5.22
N ALA A 179 2.36 -12.48 3.95
CA ALA A 179 1.89 -11.59 2.89
C ALA A 179 0.37 -11.68 2.70
N LEU A 180 -0.20 -12.89 2.75
CA LEU A 180 -1.64 -13.11 2.63
C LEU A 180 -2.41 -12.52 3.81
N LEU A 181 -1.96 -12.80 5.03
CA LEU A 181 -2.54 -12.23 6.24
C LEU A 181 -2.39 -10.70 6.24
N GLY A 182 -1.28 -10.18 5.72
CA GLY A 182 -1.08 -8.76 5.48
C GLY A 182 -2.13 -8.20 4.50
N ALA A 183 -2.36 -8.84 3.36
CA ALA A 183 -3.37 -8.42 2.39
C ALA A 183 -4.79 -8.39 3.01
N ILE A 184 -5.15 -9.40 3.80
CA ILE A 184 -6.42 -9.45 4.52
C ILE A 184 -6.51 -8.32 5.57
N ALA A 185 -5.45 -8.13 6.37
CA ALA A 185 -5.38 -7.06 7.36
C ALA A 185 -5.55 -5.67 6.72
N GLY A 186 -4.88 -5.42 5.60
CA GLY A 186 -5.01 -4.18 4.83
C GLY A 186 -6.42 -4.00 4.27
N SER A 187 -7.08 -5.11 3.90
CA SER A 187 -8.45 -5.10 3.40
C SER A 187 -9.49 -4.76 4.48
N VAL A 188 -9.30 -5.30 5.70
CA VAL A 188 -10.09 -4.91 6.87
C VAL A 188 -9.90 -3.44 7.18
N TYR A 189 -8.66 -2.96 7.25
CA TYR A 189 -8.35 -1.55 7.44
C TYR A 189 -9.06 -0.65 6.42
N LEU A 190 -8.98 -0.97 5.11
CA LEU A 190 -9.59 -0.17 4.05
C LEU A 190 -11.11 -0.13 4.15
N THR A 191 -11.72 -1.28 4.49
CA THR A 191 -13.17 -1.41 4.62
C THR A 191 -13.70 -0.62 5.81
N LEU A 192 -13.01 -0.72 6.97
CA LEU A 192 -13.30 0.09 8.15
C LEU A 192 -13.06 1.57 7.89
N GLY A 193 -11.99 1.89 7.18
CA GLY A 193 -11.67 3.24 6.77
C GLY A 193 -12.78 3.86 5.95
N ARG A 194 -13.32 3.15 4.94
CA ARG A 194 -14.50 3.61 4.19
C ARG A 194 -15.67 3.95 5.10
N LYS A 195 -15.98 3.09 6.08
CA LYS A 195 -17.09 3.32 7.03
C LYS A 195 -16.89 4.60 7.83
N VAL A 196 -15.70 4.79 8.40
CA VAL A 196 -15.41 5.93 9.28
C VAL A 196 -15.26 7.23 8.48
N ARG A 197 -14.60 7.19 7.32
CA ARG A 197 -14.36 8.35 6.44
C ARG A 197 -15.65 8.92 5.83
N ALA A 198 -16.77 8.21 5.92
CA ALA A 198 -18.07 8.71 5.50
C ALA A 198 -18.57 9.88 6.39
N SER A 199 -18.26 9.87 7.68
CA SER A 199 -18.73 10.85 8.67
C SER A 199 -17.60 11.65 9.34
N VAL A 200 -16.39 11.11 9.40
CA VAL A 200 -15.24 11.74 10.06
C VAL A 200 -14.41 12.53 9.06
N ASP A 201 -13.70 13.56 9.50
CA ASP A 201 -12.74 14.31 8.68
C ASP A 201 -11.37 13.63 8.58
N ILE A 202 -10.61 13.93 7.52
CA ILE A 202 -9.40 13.16 7.19
C ILE A 202 -8.33 13.31 8.28
N VAL A 203 -8.11 14.54 8.75
CA VAL A 203 -7.04 14.87 9.70
C VAL A 203 -7.21 14.15 11.04
N PRO A 204 -8.38 14.22 11.74
CA PRO A 204 -8.62 13.42 12.94
C PRO A 204 -8.50 11.90 12.71
N TYR A 205 -9.03 11.42 11.58
CA TYR A 205 -9.02 10.00 11.26
C TYR A 205 -7.59 9.46 11.07
N VAL A 206 -6.76 10.10 10.24
CA VAL A 206 -5.38 9.63 10.01
C VAL A 206 -4.53 9.78 11.26
N TRP A 207 -4.78 10.78 12.09
CA TRP A 207 -4.07 10.93 13.35
C TRP A 207 -4.33 9.75 14.31
N ILE A 208 -5.59 9.34 14.47
CA ILE A 208 -5.94 8.17 15.29
C ILE A 208 -5.40 6.88 14.65
N VAL A 209 -5.62 6.70 13.35
CA VAL A 209 -5.22 5.48 12.62
C VAL A 209 -3.70 5.29 12.64
N PHE A 210 -2.93 6.33 12.34
CA PHE A 210 -1.47 6.27 12.37
C PHE A 210 -0.95 6.17 13.80
N GLY A 211 -1.56 6.85 14.77
CA GLY A 211 -1.20 6.74 16.17
C GLY A 211 -1.37 5.32 16.70
N VAL A 212 -2.54 4.72 16.49
CA VAL A 212 -2.82 3.35 16.93
C VAL A 212 -1.99 2.32 16.15
N GLY A 213 -1.86 2.47 14.83
CA GLY A 213 -0.99 1.61 14.04
C GLY A 213 0.47 1.70 14.47
N GLY A 214 0.94 2.90 14.81
CA GLY A 214 2.27 3.15 15.36
C GLY A 214 2.48 2.47 16.71
N MET A 215 1.48 2.52 17.61
CA MET A 215 1.52 1.81 18.89
C MET A 215 1.60 0.28 18.69
N VAL A 216 0.84 -0.29 17.76
CA VAL A 216 0.93 -1.72 17.42
C VAL A 216 2.33 -2.06 16.89
N GLY A 217 2.86 -1.26 15.97
CA GLY A 217 4.21 -1.41 15.45
C GLY A 217 5.28 -1.33 16.53
N MET A 218 5.19 -0.34 17.41
CA MET A 218 6.13 -0.15 18.53
C MET A 218 6.04 -1.29 19.53
N GLY A 219 4.86 -1.84 19.77
CA GLY A 219 4.71 -3.07 20.56
C GLY A 219 5.56 -4.22 20.00
N ALA A 220 5.57 -4.43 18.68
CA ALA A 220 6.41 -5.44 18.04
C ALA A 220 7.92 -5.14 18.17
N VAL A 221 8.32 -3.86 18.08
CA VAL A 221 9.72 -3.45 18.30
C VAL A 221 10.15 -3.73 19.74
N PHE A 222 9.32 -3.40 20.73
CA PHE A 222 9.60 -3.68 22.14
C PHE A 222 9.66 -5.17 22.45
N ILE A 223 8.73 -5.97 21.92
CA ILE A 223 8.70 -7.43 22.10
C ILE A 223 9.95 -8.09 21.48
N SER A 224 10.38 -7.62 20.32
CA SER A 224 11.57 -8.15 19.64
C SER A 224 12.90 -7.63 20.22
N GLY A 225 12.87 -6.63 21.11
CA GLY A 225 14.08 -6.01 21.64
C GLY A 225 14.92 -5.29 20.57
N THR A 226 14.33 -4.94 19.43
CA THR A 226 15.08 -4.33 18.33
C THR A 226 15.42 -2.88 18.69
N PRO A 227 16.68 -2.44 18.60
CA PRO A 227 17.04 -1.06 18.94
C PRO A 227 16.36 -0.08 17.98
N LEU A 228 15.85 1.04 18.51
CA LEU A 228 15.30 2.14 17.69
C LEU A 228 16.38 3.12 17.21
N LEU A 229 17.50 3.14 17.93
CA LEU A 229 18.61 4.07 17.73
C LEU A 229 19.89 3.31 17.35
N GLY A 230 20.84 4.02 16.74
CA GLY A 230 22.15 3.44 16.36
C GLY A 230 22.28 3.07 14.88
N TYR A 231 21.32 3.45 14.04
CA TYR A 231 21.42 3.28 12.58
C TYR A 231 22.12 4.45 11.91
N SER A 232 22.47 4.29 10.63
CA SER A 232 23.13 5.33 9.84
C SER A 232 22.24 6.58 9.66
N GLN A 233 22.87 7.76 9.55
CA GLN A 233 22.15 9.02 9.27
C GLN A 233 21.36 8.95 7.96
N THR A 234 21.95 8.33 6.93
CA THR A 234 21.30 8.09 5.65
C THR A 234 20.07 7.19 5.79
N GLY A 235 20.12 6.17 6.65
CA GLY A 235 18.94 5.36 6.97
C GLY A 235 17.80 6.20 7.56
N TYR A 236 18.10 7.05 8.55
CA TYR A 236 17.08 7.93 9.13
C TYR A 236 16.52 8.94 8.13
N LEU A 237 17.34 9.45 7.22
CA LEU A 237 16.87 10.32 6.14
C LEU A 237 15.86 9.58 5.25
N TRP A 238 16.17 8.35 4.81
CA TRP A 238 15.22 7.56 4.02
C TRP A 238 13.95 7.20 4.78
N LEU A 239 14.06 6.92 6.08
CA LEU A 239 12.91 6.71 6.95
C LEU A 239 12.02 7.96 7.05
N LEU A 240 12.63 9.15 7.13
CA LEU A 240 11.92 10.42 7.13
C LEU A 240 11.23 10.68 5.78
N VAL A 241 11.92 10.44 4.66
CA VAL A 241 11.35 10.55 3.30
C VAL A 241 10.16 9.60 3.13
N LEU A 242 10.29 8.35 3.59
CA LEU A 242 9.22 7.35 3.58
C LEU A 242 8.02 7.82 4.39
N THR A 243 8.29 8.40 5.57
CA THR A 243 7.27 8.90 6.48
C THR A 243 6.53 10.09 5.90
N ILE A 244 7.22 11.07 5.33
CA ILE A 244 6.61 12.29 4.83
C ILE A 244 5.92 12.05 3.48
N GLY A 245 6.62 11.46 2.52
CA GLY A 245 6.10 11.31 1.16
C GLY A 245 5.07 10.19 1.06
N PRO A 246 5.49 8.93 0.92
CA PRO A 246 4.56 7.81 0.73
C PRO A 246 3.54 7.61 1.86
N HIS A 247 3.93 7.82 3.10
CA HIS A 247 3.03 7.58 4.22
C HIS A 247 2.14 8.79 4.50
N LEU A 248 2.71 9.91 4.94
CA LEU A 248 1.93 11.06 5.35
C LEU A 248 1.18 11.70 4.17
N VAL A 249 1.82 11.96 3.03
CA VAL A 249 1.14 12.52 1.85
C VAL A 249 0.36 11.45 1.10
N GLY A 250 1.01 10.34 0.76
CA GLY A 250 0.43 9.25 -0.05
C GLY A 250 -0.75 8.56 0.64
N HIS A 251 -0.53 7.95 1.81
CA HIS A 251 -1.60 7.23 2.53
C HIS A 251 -2.71 8.16 3.03
N SER A 252 -2.41 9.40 3.44
CA SER A 252 -3.49 10.33 3.83
C SER A 252 -4.36 10.70 2.63
N SER A 253 -3.77 10.95 1.45
CA SER A 253 -4.52 11.22 0.22
C SER A 253 -5.32 10.00 -0.23
N PHE A 254 -4.76 8.80 -0.07
CA PHE A 254 -5.46 7.54 -0.32
C PHE A 254 -6.67 7.37 0.61
N ASN A 255 -6.50 7.60 1.92
CA ASN A 255 -7.60 7.58 2.90
C ASN A 255 -8.63 8.69 2.69
N TYR A 256 -8.21 9.84 2.16
CA TYR A 256 -9.13 10.92 1.82
C TYR A 256 -10.14 10.44 0.77
N THR A 257 -9.69 9.64 -0.20
CA THR A 257 -10.54 9.15 -1.30
C THR A 257 -11.62 8.16 -0.85
N LEU A 258 -11.43 7.48 0.28
CA LEU A 258 -12.42 6.55 0.88
C LEU A 258 -13.73 7.25 1.29
N ARG A 259 -13.74 8.58 1.42
CA ARG A 259 -14.98 9.35 1.63
C ARG A 259 -15.86 9.37 0.38
N PHE A 260 -15.26 9.27 -0.80
CA PHE A 260 -15.96 9.45 -2.09
C PHE A 260 -16.16 8.15 -2.85
N PHE A 261 -15.33 7.15 -2.59
CA PHE A 261 -15.32 5.89 -3.34
C PHE A 261 -15.47 4.68 -2.44
N SER A 262 -15.85 3.55 -3.03
CA SER A 262 -15.80 2.27 -2.33
C SER A 262 -14.36 1.84 -2.08
N ALA A 263 -14.15 1.09 -1.00
CA ALA A 263 -12.87 0.46 -0.70
C ALA A 263 -12.47 -0.44 -1.86
N THR A 264 -13.43 -1.20 -2.44
CA THR A 264 -13.17 -2.05 -3.61
C THR A 264 -12.66 -1.24 -4.81
N PHE A 265 -13.26 -0.08 -5.09
CA PHE A 265 -12.80 0.77 -6.19
C PHE A 265 -11.39 1.31 -5.93
N VAL A 266 -11.15 1.76 -4.70
CA VAL A 266 -9.84 2.29 -4.28
C VAL A 266 -8.76 1.21 -4.32
N SER A 267 -9.06 -0.02 -3.92
CA SER A 267 -8.12 -1.16 -3.99
C SER A 267 -7.83 -1.63 -5.40
N ILE A 268 -8.81 -1.57 -6.32
CA ILE A 268 -8.56 -1.80 -7.75
C ILE A 268 -7.63 -0.72 -8.29
N GLY A 269 -7.88 0.56 -7.95
CA GLY A 269 -6.99 1.66 -8.32
C GLY A 269 -5.57 1.47 -7.79
N ALA A 270 -5.41 0.94 -6.58
CA ALA A 270 -4.10 0.62 -6.02
C ALA A 270 -3.26 -0.35 -6.87
N GLN A 271 -3.88 -1.16 -7.73
CA GLN A 271 -3.15 -2.05 -8.64
C GLN A 271 -2.35 -1.28 -9.71
N SER A 272 -2.71 -0.02 -9.99
CA SER A 272 -1.91 0.87 -10.85
C SER A 272 -0.53 1.20 -10.26
N ILE A 273 -0.31 0.96 -8.96
CA ILE A 273 1.02 1.11 -8.34
C ILE A 273 2.02 0.16 -8.99
N THR A 274 1.62 -1.09 -9.29
CA THR A 274 2.46 -2.09 -9.95
C THR A 274 2.92 -1.63 -11.33
N VAL A 275 2.00 -1.06 -12.11
CA VAL A 275 2.30 -0.49 -13.44
C VAL A 275 3.24 0.72 -13.32
N SER A 276 2.97 1.60 -12.35
CA SER A 276 3.75 2.81 -12.13
C SER A 276 5.16 2.49 -11.60
N ALA A 277 5.31 1.42 -10.82
CA ALA A 277 6.61 0.96 -10.34
C ALA A 277 7.50 0.46 -11.50
N ALA A 278 6.94 -0.29 -12.46
CA ALA A 278 7.66 -0.69 -13.67
C ALA A 278 8.09 0.53 -14.51
N LEU A 279 7.23 1.56 -14.59
CA LEU A 279 7.58 2.81 -15.27
C LEU A 279 8.72 3.57 -14.56
N VAL A 280 8.68 3.62 -13.22
CA VAL A 280 9.76 4.22 -12.42
C VAL A 280 11.06 3.45 -12.63
N ALA A 281 11.01 2.11 -12.68
CA ALA A 281 12.18 1.27 -12.96
C ALA A 281 12.78 1.58 -14.34
N PHE A 282 11.94 1.67 -15.37
CA PHE A 282 12.38 2.06 -16.72
C PHE A 282 13.02 3.45 -16.76
N VAL A 283 12.41 4.46 -16.12
CA VAL A 283 12.91 5.85 -16.19
C VAL A 283 14.19 6.04 -15.38
N LEU A 284 14.28 5.47 -14.18
CA LEU A 284 15.41 5.70 -13.28
C LEU A 284 16.58 4.76 -13.54
N PHE A 285 16.32 3.56 -14.07
CA PHE A 285 17.32 2.49 -14.19
C PHE A 285 17.47 1.95 -15.60
N ALA A 286 16.76 2.52 -16.59
CA ALA A 286 16.78 2.08 -17.98
C ALA A 286 16.37 0.60 -18.19
N GLU A 287 15.61 0.03 -17.24
CA GLU A 287 15.09 -1.34 -17.33
C GLU A 287 13.91 -1.41 -18.31
N VAL A 288 14.13 -2.00 -19.48
CA VAL A 288 13.07 -2.14 -20.50
C VAL A 288 12.09 -3.24 -20.08
N PRO A 289 10.80 -2.93 -19.88
CA PRO A 289 9.83 -3.91 -19.43
C PRO A 289 9.60 -4.99 -20.50
N GLY A 290 9.56 -6.24 -20.05
CA GLY A 290 9.35 -7.38 -20.93
C GLY A 290 7.94 -7.41 -21.55
N PRO A 291 7.69 -8.20 -22.61
CA PRO A 291 6.39 -8.28 -23.26
C PRO A 291 5.26 -8.72 -22.32
N LEU A 292 5.54 -9.65 -21.39
CA LEU A 292 4.57 -10.08 -20.37
C LEU A 292 4.27 -8.98 -19.35
N GLU A 293 5.26 -8.18 -18.96
CA GLU A 293 5.07 -7.04 -18.04
C GLU A 293 4.23 -5.94 -18.70
N LEU A 294 4.49 -5.65 -19.97
CA LEU A 294 3.69 -4.72 -20.78
C LEU A 294 2.24 -5.21 -20.93
N THR A 295 2.06 -6.50 -21.22
CA THR A 295 0.73 -7.12 -21.35
C THR A 295 -0.03 -7.08 -20.03
N GLY A 296 0.61 -7.50 -18.93
CA GLY A 296 0.02 -7.46 -17.60
C GLY A 296 -0.33 -6.03 -17.17
N SER A 297 0.53 -5.06 -17.49
CA SER A 297 0.30 -3.64 -17.23
C SER A 297 -0.90 -3.09 -18.00
N ALA A 298 -1.03 -3.44 -19.28
CA ALA A 298 -2.19 -3.06 -20.10
C ALA A 298 -3.49 -3.64 -19.54
N ILE A 299 -3.47 -4.90 -19.09
CA ILE A 299 -4.63 -5.57 -18.47
C ILE A 299 -5.03 -4.89 -17.16
N ILE A 300 -4.07 -4.55 -16.29
CA ILE A 300 -4.34 -3.81 -15.05
C ILE A 300 -5.01 -2.48 -15.37
N MET A 301 -4.42 -1.70 -16.29
CA MET A 301 -4.93 -0.37 -16.62
C MET A 301 -6.33 -0.46 -17.25
N PHE A 302 -6.59 -1.47 -18.08
CA PHE A 302 -7.92 -1.73 -18.62
C PHE A 302 -8.94 -2.02 -17.51
N GLY A 303 -8.58 -2.86 -16.53
CA GLY A 303 -9.41 -3.13 -15.35
C GLY A 303 -9.71 -1.86 -14.53
N VAL A 304 -8.69 -1.03 -14.30
CA VAL A 304 -8.84 0.24 -13.57
C VAL A 304 -9.75 1.23 -14.33
N ILE A 305 -9.60 1.35 -15.65
CA ILE A 305 -10.47 2.18 -16.49
C ILE A 305 -11.91 1.69 -16.42
N LEU A 306 -12.14 0.37 -16.49
CA LEU A 306 -13.47 -0.22 -16.38
C LEU A 306 -14.11 0.09 -15.01
N ALA A 307 -13.34 0.02 -13.92
CA ALA A 307 -13.79 0.40 -12.60
C ALA A 307 -14.19 1.89 -12.53
N ILE A 308 -13.40 2.78 -13.15
CA ILE A 308 -13.70 4.23 -13.21
C ILE A 308 -15.00 4.49 -13.97
N ILE A 309 -15.17 3.86 -15.13
CA ILE A 309 -16.40 3.99 -15.94
C ILE A 309 -17.60 3.47 -15.18
N GLY A 310 -17.48 2.29 -14.55
CA GLY A 310 -18.52 1.67 -13.73
C GLY A 310 -18.94 2.55 -12.55
N SER A 311 -17.97 3.14 -11.86
CA SER A 311 -18.20 4.07 -10.75
C SER A 311 -18.95 5.33 -11.19
N ARG A 312 -18.51 5.97 -12.28
CA ARG A 312 -19.17 7.18 -12.83
C ARG A 312 -20.60 6.92 -13.30
N ARG A 313 -20.85 5.79 -13.98
CA ARG A 313 -22.21 5.42 -14.43
C ARG A 313 -23.15 5.23 -13.25
N ARG A 314 -22.70 4.57 -12.17
CA ARG A 314 -23.49 4.39 -10.95
C ARG A 314 -23.81 5.72 -10.29
N ALA A 315 -22.82 6.61 -10.16
CA ALA A 315 -23.03 7.94 -9.58
C ALA A 315 -24.06 8.75 -10.37
N ARG A 316 -23.99 8.74 -11.72
CA ARG A 316 -24.98 9.42 -12.58
C ARG A 316 -26.39 8.84 -12.41
N ARG A 317 -26.53 7.52 -12.32
CA ARG A 317 -27.83 6.86 -12.10
C ARG A 317 -28.48 7.17 -10.75
N LEU A 318 -27.69 7.49 -9.72
CA LEU A 318 -28.20 7.85 -8.40
C LEU A 318 -28.56 9.35 -8.30
N ALA A 319 -28.09 10.16 -9.24
CA ALA A 319 -28.33 11.60 -9.29
C ALA A 319 -29.47 11.99 -10.26
N ALA A 320 -29.95 11.03 -11.07
CA ALA A 320 -31.11 11.17 -11.96
C ALA A 320 -32.33 10.55 -11.28
#